data_AF-A0A496SZJ6-F1
#
_entry.id   AF-A0A496SZJ6-F1
#
_cell.length_a   1.000
_cell.length_b   1.000
_cell.length_c   1.000
_cell.angle_alpha   90.00
_cell.angle_beta   90.00
_cell.angle_gamma   90.00
#
_symmetry.space_group_name_H-M   'P 1'
#
loop_
_entity.id
_entity.type
_entity.pdbx_description
1 polymer ?
#
loop_
_entity_poly.entity_id
_entity_poly.type
_entity_poly.pdbx_seq_one_letter_code
_entity_poly.pdbx_strand_id
1 'polypeptide(L)'
;SAAQHCQILTVHSGWETDAPEWAENPPGASYTHPMPWATDRSVPADPTEFARVRDEVHRLGMKFIPYLSPYYSNAPDIFAEMERILKEYEADGLYFDGWCGQRDDFRPGYHLMRRARAILGHRILYLHSSTEPFGTCRVYLPFVYAYADFVLSGEAGRFGLELEEFLRYTVSQYQVSNTVGMWCHYGSWSDEPGYHHIVPKTEHIEMALRNHVRFWRQGRIWSKFPDELARFDREYYREVARLRSEAIRR
;
A
#
# COMPACT_ATOMS: atom_id res chain seq x y z
N SER A 1 9.10 -3.13 16.32
CA SER A 1 8.08 -4.02 15.72
C SER A 1 7.23 -3.19 14.79
N ALA A 2 6.99 -3.62 13.54
CA ALA A 2 6.26 -2.86 12.53
C ALA A 2 4.84 -2.42 12.95
N ALA A 3 4.24 -3.06 13.95
CA ALA A 3 3.01 -2.61 14.61
C ALA A 3 3.15 -1.27 15.38
N GLN A 4 4.38 -0.81 15.65
CA GLN A 4 4.66 0.54 16.18
C GLN A 4 4.48 1.63 15.11
N HIS A 5 4.41 1.26 13.83
CA HIS A 5 4.36 2.18 12.71
C HIS A 5 2.99 2.26 12.03
N CYS A 6 1.88 1.82 12.65
CA CYS A 6 0.54 2.02 12.06
C CYS A 6 0.08 3.49 12.01
N GLN A 7 0.98 4.43 12.28
CA GLN A 7 0.82 5.87 12.15
C GLN A 7 1.51 6.35 10.88
N ILE A 8 1.08 5.84 9.72
CA ILE A 8 1.60 6.20 8.41
C ILE A 8 0.51 6.90 7.61
N LEU A 9 0.86 8.01 6.96
CA LEU A 9 0.07 8.56 5.86
C LEU A 9 0.74 8.16 4.54
N THR A 10 0.05 7.30 3.78
CA THR A 10 0.37 7.04 2.37
C THR A 10 -0.29 8.11 1.51
N VAL A 11 0.50 8.92 0.82
CA VAL A 11 -0.03 9.81 -0.22
C VAL A 11 -0.03 9.03 -1.52
N HIS A 12 -1.20 8.58 -1.96
CA HIS A 12 -1.36 7.91 -3.25
C HIS A 12 -1.13 8.88 -4.43
N SER A 13 -0.98 8.36 -5.65
CA SER A 13 -0.85 9.14 -6.89
C SER A 13 -1.88 10.26 -7.04
N GLY A 14 -1.52 11.28 -7.84
CA GLY A 14 -2.27 12.52 -8.04
C GLY A 14 -1.74 13.71 -7.23
N TRP A 15 -0.64 13.53 -6.50
CA TRP A 15 0.12 14.65 -5.91
C TRP A 15 1.15 15.21 -6.88
N GLU A 16 1.45 14.49 -7.96
CA GLU A 16 2.46 14.82 -8.95
C GLU A 16 1.98 15.92 -9.93
N THR A 17 2.89 16.79 -10.40
CA THR A 17 2.61 17.97 -11.24
C THR A 17 1.87 17.63 -12.52
N ASP A 18 2.29 16.57 -13.22
CA ASP A 18 1.66 16.08 -14.44
C ASP A 18 2.40 14.82 -14.93
N ALA A 19 1.75 14.05 -15.82
CA ALA A 19 2.44 13.04 -16.61
C ALA A 19 3.11 13.66 -17.85
N PRO A 20 4.04 12.94 -18.50
CA PRO A 20 4.66 13.40 -19.74
C PRO A 20 3.62 13.70 -20.83
N GLU A 21 3.95 14.59 -21.78
CA GLU A 21 3.03 15.04 -22.84
C GLU A 21 2.44 13.89 -23.70
N TRP A 22 3.11 12.74 -23.76
CA TRP A 22 2.66 11.57 -24.50
C TRP A 22 1.64 10.71 -23.72
N ALA A 23 1.45 10.97 -22.42
CA ALA A 23 0.56 10.20 -21.57
C ALA A 23 -0.91 10.51 -21.91
N GLU A 24 -1.70 9.47 -22.18
CA GLU A 24 -3.14 9.56 -22.38
C GLU A 24 -3.90 8.85 -21.25
N ASN A 25 -5.11 9.34 -20.94
CA ASN A 25 -5.98 8.67 -19.99
C ASN A 25 -6.37 7.27 -20.49
N PRO A 26 -6.39 6.24 -19.62
CA PRO A 26 -7.01 4.97 -19.97
C PRO A 26 -8.46 5.17 -20.44
N PRO A 27 -8.96 4.37 -21.40
CA PRO A 27 -10.34 4.47 -21.86
C PRO A 27 -11.34 4.46 -20.69
N GLY A 28 -12.21 5.47 -20.62
CA GLY A 28 -13.23 5.61 -19.58
C GLY A 28 -12.75 6.25 -18.28
N ALA A 29 -11.48 6.64 -18.17
CA ALA A 29 -10.98 7.38 -17.02
C ALA A 29 -11.20 8.90 -17.16
N SER A 30 -11.38 9.57 -16.03
CA SER A 30 -11.58 11.03 -15.95
C SER A 30 -10.59 11.68 -14.98
N TYR A 31 -9.30 11.37 -15.12
CA TYR A 31 -8.27 12.04 -14.35
C TYR A 31 -8.07 13.46 -14.87
N THR A 32 -7.91 14.42 -13.95
CA THR A 32 -7.60 15.82 -14.28
C THR A 32 -6.33 15.94 -15.11
N HIS A 33 -5.38 15.02 -14.88
CA HIS A 33 -4.11 14.90 -15.56
C HIS A 33 -3.99 13.46 -16.09
N PRO A 34 -3.62 13.22 -17.36
CA PRO A 34 -3.43 11.87 -17.88
C PRO A 34 -2.44 11.07 -17.05
N MET A 35 -2.72 9.80 -16.72
CA MET A 35 -1.82 8.86 -16.01
C MET A 35 -0.85 9.52 -14.99
N PRO A 36 -1.35 10.17 -13.92
CA PRO A 36 -0.52 10.96 -13.00
C PRO A 36 0.57 10.16 -12.26
N TRP A 37 0.52 8.83 -12.34
CA TRP A 37 1.51 7.91 -11.84
C TRP A 37 2.67 7.61 -12.81
N ALA A 38 2.54 7.97 -14.09
CA ALA A 38 3.47 7.65 -15.16
C ALA A 38 4.48 8.78 -15.38
N THR A 39 5.00 9.37 -14.30
CA THR A 39 5.87 10.56 -14.38
C THR A 39 7.31 10.18 -14.71
N ASP A 40 7.97 10.98 -15.56
CA ASP A 40 9.44 10.94 -15.74
C ASP A 40 10.17 11.41 -14.48
N ARG A 41 9.50 12.22 -13.66
CA ARG A 41 9.99 12.72 -12.38
C ARG A 41 8.80 13.03 -11.46
N SER A 42 8.82 12.51 -10.23
CA SER A 42 7.76 12.70 -9.24
C SER A 42 7.92 14.03 -8.53
N VAL A 43 7.37 15.09 -9.12
CA VAL A 43 7.40 16.47 -8.59
C VAL A 43 6.00 16.83 -8.09
N PRO A 44 5.81 17.45 -6.92
CA PRO A 44 4.47 17.81 -6.45
C PRO A 44 3.81 18.88 -7.32
N ALA A 45 2.53 18.68 -7.68
CA ALA A 45 1.68 19.68 -8.35
C ALA A 45 1.55 20.97 -7.55
N ASP A 46 1.46 20.82 -6.23
CA ASP A 46 1.53 21.94 -5.29
C ASP A 46 2.63 21.65 -4.25
N PRO A 47 3.86 22.15 -4.46
CA PRO A 47 4.95 21.95 -3.53
C PRO A 47 4.67 22.54 -2.13
N THR A 48 3.86 23.61 -2.05
CA THR A 48 3.54 24.26 -0.78
C THR A 48 2.58 23.40 0.02
N GLU A 49 1.51 22.92 -0.62
CA GLU A 49 0.55 22.02 0.03
C GLU A 49 1.20 20.68 0.38
N PHE A 50 2.05 20.14 -0.49
CA PHE A 50 2.79 18.91 -0.22
C PHE A 50 3.66 19.04 1.04
N ALA A 51 4.44 20.13 1.14
CA ALA A 51 5.23 20.43 2.33
C ALA A 51 4.35 20.62 3.58
N ARG A 52 3.25 21.36 3.46
CA ARG A 52 2.30 21.59 4.57
C ARG A 52 1.72 20.28 5.11
N VAL A 53 1.32 19.36 4.23
CA VAL A 53 0.78 18.05 4.62
C VAL A 53 1.86 17.20 5.30
N ARG A 54 3.06 17.13 4.72
CA ARG A 54 4.20 16.43 5.33
C ARG A 54 4.50 16.95 6.74
N ASP A 55 4.62 18.27 6.90
CA ASP A 55 4.97 18.90 8.16
C ASP A 55 3.89 18.63 9.23
N GLU A 56 2.61 18.65 8.84
CA GLU A 56 1.50 18.31 9.73
C GLU A 56 1.52 16.82 10.14
N VAL A 57 1.82 15.91 9.20
CA VAL A 57 1.98 14.48 9.49
C VAL A 57 3.11 14.26 10.49
N HIS A 58 4.26 14.91 10.30
CA HIS A 58 5.37 14.86 11.25
C HIS A 58 5.00 15.47 12.61
N ARG A 59 4.27 16.59 12.64
CA ARG A 59 3.79 17.23 13.88
C ARG A 59 2.86 16.29 14.68
N LEU A 60 2.07 15.45 13.99
CA LEU A 60 1.22 14.43 14.59
C LEU A 60 1.98 13.16 15.01
N GLY A 61 3.31 13.12 14.82
CA GLY A 61 4.15 11.97 15.13
C GLY A 61 3.98 10.80 14.15
N MET A 62 3.38 11.06 12.99
CA MET A 62 3.15 10.08 11.94
C MET A 62 4.31 10.05 10.94
N LYS A 63 4.30 9.04 10.06
CA LYS A 63 5.26 8.84 8.98
C LYS A 63 4.65 9.23 7.65
N PHE A 64 5.38 10.03 6.87
CA PHE A 64 4.93 10.52 5.57
C PHE A 64 5.60 9.72 4.46
N ILE A 65 4.82 8.94 3.69
CA ILE A 65 5.34 8.14 2.58
C ILE A 65 4.59 8.48 1.27
N PRO A 66 5.25 9.13 0.31
CA PRO A 66 4.65 9.43 -0.99
C PRO A 66 4.65 8.20 -1.90
N TYR A 67 3.71 8.22 -2.84
CA TYR A 67 3.60 7.28 -3.94
C TYR A 67 4.84 7.35 -4.84
N LEU A 68 5.33 6.18 -5.23
CA LEU A 68 6.25 5.99 -6.34
C LEU A 68 6.00 4.58 -6.87
N SER A 69 5.61 4.43 -8.13
CA SER A 69 5.44 3.09 -8.72
C SER A 69 6.61 2.73 -9.61
N PRO A 70 7.45 1.75 -9.25
CA PRO A 70 8.42 1.21 -10.19
C PRO A 70 7.78 0.52 -11.41
N TYR A 71 6.52 0.08 -11.29
CA TYR A 71 5.80 -0.54 -12.40
C TYR A 71 5.35 0.49 -13.44
N TYR A 72 4.89 1.66 -12.99
CA TYR A 72 4.30 2.68 -13.86
C TYR A 72 5.21 3.88 -14.14
N SER A 73 6.21 4.16 -13.31
CA SER A 73 7.08 5.33 -13.47
C SER A 73 7.90 5.25 -14.75
N ASN A 74 8.06 6.41 -15.40
CA ASN A 74 8.93 6.57 -16.56
C ASN A 74 10.29 7.19 -16.20
N ALA A 75 10.60 7.30 -14.90
CA ALA A 75 11.89 7.81 -14.46
C ALA A 75 13.03 7.03 -15.14
N PRO A 76 13.93 7.70 -15.89
CA PRO A 76 15.01 7.02 -16.59
C PRO A 76 15.92 6.21 -15.66
N ASP A 77 16.06 6.67 -14.41
CA ASP A 77 16.67 5.95 -13.31
C ASP A 77 15.75 6.03 -12.08
N ILE A 78 14.93 4.99 -11.90
CA ILE A 78 14.02 4.90 -10.76
C ILE A 78 14.75 4.90 -9.41
N PHE A 79 15.99 4.42 -9.34
CA PHE A 79 16.75 4.36 -8.09
C PHE A 79 17.27 5.74 -7.70
N ALA A 80 17.78 6.51 -8.66
CA ALA A 80 18.14 7.91 -8.43
C ALA A 80 16.91 8.73 -8.01
N GLU A 81 15.75 8.42 -8.58
CA GLU A 81 14.50 9.10 -8.22
C GLU A 81 14.04 8.75 -6.79
N MET A 82 14.19 7.49 -6.35
CA MET A 82 13.98 7.12 -4.95
C MET A 82 14.87 7.95 -4.01
N GLU A 83 16.18 8.03 -4.30
CA GLU A 83 17.12 8.81 -3.49
C GLU A 83 16.73 10.29 -3.44
N ARG A 84 16.32 10.86 -4.58
CA ARG A 84 15.88 12.25 -4.68
C ARG A 84 14.65 12.51 -3.84
N ILE A 85 13.57 11.74 -4.02
CA ILE A 85 12.31 11.89 -3.27
C ILE A 85 12.56 11.81 -1.76
N LEU A 86 13.32 10.80 -1.32
CA LEU A 86 13.64 10.61 0.10
C LEU A 86 14.41 11.80 0.68
N LYS A 87 15.29 12.42 -0.11
CA LYS A 87 16.13 13.54 0.33
C LYS A 87 15.41 14.89 0.23
N GLU A 88 14.90 15.23 -0.94
CA GLU A 88 14.33 16.55 -1.24
C GLU A 88 13.01 16.78 -0.50
N TYR A 89 12.21 15.73 -0.34
CA TYR A 89 10.92 15.83 0.32
C TYR A 89 10.94 15.34 1.77
N GLU A 90 12.11 14.93 2.28
CA GLU A 90 12.29 14.43 3.65
C GLU A 90 11.29 13.31 4.00
N ALA A 91 11.02 12.44 3.03
CA ALA A 91 10.07 11.35 3.18
C ALA A 91 10.61 10.26 4.12
N ASP A 92 9.71 9.67 4.91
CA ASP A 92 10.05 8.58 5.85
C ASP A 92 10.14 7.21 5.17
N GLY A 93 9.88 7.15 3.87
CA GLY A 93 9.72 5.92 3.11
C GLY A 93 9.05 6.17 1.77
N LEU A 94 8.70 5.07 1.09
CA LEU A 94 8.03 5.09 -0.20
C LEU A 94 6.87 4.11 -0.22
N TYR A 95 5.80 4.50 -0.91
CA TYR A 95 4.66 3.65 -1.23
C TYR A 95 4.81 3.16 -2.68
N PHE A 96 5.12 1.88 -2.85
CA PHE A 96 5.20 1.24 -4.17
C PHE A 96 3.85 0.75 -4.60
N ASP A 97 3.29 1.34 -5.64
CA ASP A 97 2.11 0.78 -6.32
C ASP A 97 2.53 -0.15 -7.44
N GLY A 98 2.55 -1.44 -7.15
CA GLY A 98 3.14 -2.44 -8.04
C GLY A 98 4.66 -2.41 -8.05
N TRP A 99 5.24 -3.40 -8.72
CA TRP A 99 6.68 -3.61 -8.82
C TRP A 99 7.01 -4.29 -10.14
N CYS A 100 8.22 -4.09 -10.64
CA CYS A 100 8.63 -4.62 -11.93
C CYS A 100 8.67 -6.15 -11.88
N GLY A 101 7.71 -6.82 -12.52
CA GLY A 101 7.71 -8.26 -12.72
C GLY A 101 7.11 -8.56 -14.07
N GLN A 102 7.78 -9.38 -14.87
CA GLN A 102 7.13 -9.95 -16.04
C GLN A 102 6.33 -11.15 -15.56
N ARG A 103 5.18 -11.44 -16.19
CA ARG A 103 4.24 -12.49 -15.76
C ARG A 103 4.90 -13.85 -15.52
N ASP A 104 6.05 -14.09 -16.12
CA ASP A 104 6.79 -15.35 -16.02
C ASP A 104 8.17 -15.21 -15.35
N ASP A 105 8.56 -14.01 -14.91
CA ASP A 105 9.87 -13.75 -14.31
C ASP A 105 9.82 -12.77 -13.13
N PHE A 106 10.00 -13.31 -11.92
CA PHE A 106 10.07 -12.54 -10.68
C PHE A 106 11.45 -11.90 -10.42
N ARG A 107 12.51 -12.32 -11.13
CA ARG A 107 13.89 -11.91 -10.82
C ARG A 107 14.13 -10.40 -10.96
N PRO A 108 13.58 -9.70 -11.99
CA PRO A 108 13.66 -8.25 -12.06
C PRO A 108 13.06 -7.59 -10.81
N GLY A 109 11.92 -8.09 -10.35
CA GLY A 109 11.24 -7.57 -9.16
C GLY A 109 12.00 -7.86 -7.88
N TYR A 110 12.59 -9.05 -7.76
CA TYR A 110 13.49 -9.37 -6.66
C TYR A 110 14.71 -8.43 -6.62
N HIS A 111 15.32 -8.14 -7.78
CA HIS A 111 16.43 -7.19 -7.88
C HIS A 111 16.01 -5.78 -7.47
N LEU A 112 14.88 -5.29 -8.01
CA LEU A 112 14.29 -4.00 -7.66
C LEU A 112 14.08 -3.87 -6.15
N MET A 113 13.41 -4.84 -5.53
CA MET A 113 13.06 -4.79 -4.11
C MET A 113 14.30 -4.82 -3.21
N ARG A 114 15.30 -5.64 -3.55
CA ARG A 114 16.58 -5.67 -2.83
C ARG A 114 17.33 -4.35 -2.95
N ARG A 115 17.34 -3.73 -4.13
CA ARG A 115 18.01 -2.44 -4.36
C ARG A 115 17.28 -1.29 -3.68
N ALA A 116 15.94 -1.27 -3.76
CA ALA A 116 15.09 -0.31 -3.06
C ALA A 116 15.31 -0.38 -1.54
N ARG A 117 15.36 -1.59 -0.95
CA ARG A 117 15.68 -1.75 0.48
C ARG A 117 17.06 -1.21 0.82
N ALA A 118 18.07 -1.41 -0.03
CA ALA A 118 19.41 -0.85 0.21
C ALA A 118 19.41 0.69 0.22
N ILE A 119 18.61 1.34 -0.63
CA ILE A 119 18.45 2.80 -0.69
C ILE A 119 17.68 3.32 0.52
N LEU A 120 16.56 2.68 0.87
CA LEU A 120 15.70 3.07 1.99
C LEU A 120 16.40 2.88 3.34
N GLY A 121 17.22 1.83 3.48
CA GLY A 121 17.77 1.41 4.76
C GLY A 121 16.65 1.10 5.76
N HIS A 122 16.60 1.88 6.84
CA HIS A 122 15.58 1.76 7.89
C HIS A 122 14.26 2.49 7.59
N ARG A 123 14.17 3.22 6.48
CA ARG A 123 12.93 3.88 6.05
C ARG A 123 11.90 2.86 5.59
N ILE A 124 10.63 3.28 5.57
CA ILE A 124 9.50 2.40 5.29
C ILE A 124 9.42 2.09 3.79
N LEU A 125 9.23 0.82 3.45
CA LEU A 125 8.71 0.40 2.15
C LEU A 125 7.32 -0.17 2.34
N TYR A 126 6.33 0.51 1.79
CA TYR A 126 4.97 0.02 1.74
C TYR A 126 4.71 -0.46 0.32
N LEU A 127 4.57 -1.77 0.11
CA LEU A 127 4.34 -2.36 -1.20
C LEU A 127 2.84 -2.65 -1.39
N HIS A 128 2.24 -2.14 -2.45
CA HIS A 128 0.97 -2.62 -2.97
C HIS A 128 1.27 -3.66 -4.05
N SER A 129 0.82 -4.89 -3.82
CA SER A 129 0.92 -5.98 -4.79
C SER A 129 -0.28 -6.90 -4.67
N SER A 130 -1.08 -6.95 -5.73
CA SER A 130 -2.34 -7.69 -5.75
C SER A 130 -2.31 -8.90 -6.67
N THR A 131 -1.51 -8.86 -7.74
CA THR A 131 -1.42 -9.97 -8.70
C THR A 131 -0.01 -10.25 -9.17
N GLU A 132 0.95 -9.42 -8.78
CA GLU A 132 2.28 -9.44 -9.35
C GLU A 132 3.14 -10.56 -8.76
N PRO A 133 4.05 -11.15 -9.56
CA PRO A 133 4.21 -10.89 -10.99
C PRO A 133 3.24 -11.72 -11.85
N PHE A 134 2.70 -12.82 -11.32
CA PHE A 134 2.08 -13.90 -12.11
C PHE A 134 0.65 -13.63 -12.59
N GLY A 135 0.10 -12.44 -12.36
CA GLY A 135 -1.30 -12.14 -12.67
C GLY A 135 -2.29 -12.94 -11.82
N THR A 136 -1.89 -13.40 -10.63
CA THR A 136 -2.74 -14.20 -9.73
C THR A 136 -2.36 -13.97 -8.27
N CYS A 137 -3.33 -14.07 -7.37
CA CYS A 137 -3.10 -14.02 -5.93
C CYS A 137 -2.86 -15.41 -5.30
N ARG A 138 -2.90 -16.48 -6.10
CA ARG A 138 -2.71 -17.88 -5.66
C ARG A 138 -1.25 -18.26 -5.49
N VAL A 139 -0.35 -17.48 -6.07
CA VAL A 139 1.10 -17.65 -5.97
C VAL A 139 1.66 -16.40 -5.33
N TYR A 140 2.32 -16.54 -4.19
CA TYR A 140 2.96 -15.43 -3.49
C TYR A 140 4.47 -15.66 -3.37
N LEU A 141 5.24 -14.57 -3.27
CA LEU A 141 6.70 -14.59 -3.30
C LEU A 141 7.27 -14.04 -1.98
N PRO A 142 7.39 -14.88 -0.94
CA PRO A 142 7.73 -14.40 0.39
C PRO A 142 9.11 -13.75 0.47
N PHE A 143 10.06 -14.26 -0.31
CA PHE A 143 11.43 -13.74 -0.36
C PHE A 143 11.56 -12.39 -1.07
N VAL A 144 10.61 -12.02 -1.93
CA VAL A 144 10.51 -10.66 -2.48
C VAL A 144 9.90 -9.76 -1.42
N TYR A 145 8.77 -10.19 -0.87
CA TYR A 145 8.03 -9.41 0.11
C TYR A 145 8.84 -9.14 1.37
N ALA A 146 9.81 -10.00 1.71
CA ALA A 146 10.70 -9.81 2.86
C ALA A 146 11.54 -8.51 2.83
N TYR A 147 11.59 -7.81 1.70
CA TYR A 147 12.22 -6.49 1.61
C TYR A 147 11.25 -5.33 1.88
N ALA A 148 9.95 -5.57 2.02
CA ALA A 148 8.96 -4.56 2.39
C ALA A 148 8.73 -4.54 3.91
N ASP A 149 8.12 -3.46 4.42
CA ASP A 149 7.63 -3.39 5.79
C ASP A 149 6.13 -3.71 5.86
N PHE A 150 5.39 -3.28 4.83
CA PHE A 150 3.96 -3.50 4.66
C PHE A 150 3.68 -4.04 3.25
N VAL A 151 2.73 -4.96 3.13
CA VAL A 151 2.24 -5.45 1.84
C VAL A 151 0.73 -5.29 1.78
N LEU A 152 0.23 -4.37 0.96
CA LEU A 152 -1.18 -4.21 0.62
C LEU A 152 -1.52 -5.12 -0.56
N SER A 153 -2.45 -6.05 -0.32
CA SER A 153 -2.86 -7.04 -1.33
C SER A 153 -4.37 -7.25 -1.33
N GLY A 154 -4.84 -7.88 -2.41
CA GLY A 154 -6.23 -8.30 -2.56
C GLY A 154 -7.12 -7.42 -3.43
N GLU A 155 -6.58 -6.38 -4.07
CA GLU A 155 -7.38 -5.52 -4.93
C GLU A 155 -8.00 -6.27 -6.11
N ALA A 156 -7.33 -7.30 -6.61
CA ALA A 156 -7.75 -8.04 -7.79
C ALA A 156 -8.68 -9.24 -7.49
N GLY A 157 -9.22 -9.34 -6.28
CA GLY A 157 -10.06 -10.46 -5.89
C GLY A 157 -9.30 -11.62 -5.25
N ARG A 158 -10.02 -12.75 -5.10
CA ARG A 158 -9.52 -13.96 -4.41
C ARG A 158 -9.10 -15.07 -5.36
N PHE A 159 -9.36 -14.93 -6.65
CA PHE A 159 -9.03 -15.93 -7.67
C PHE A 159 -9.58 -17.33 -7.31
N GLY A 160 -10.81 -17.38 -6.81
CA GLY A 160 -11.49 -18.61 -6.37
C GLY A 160 -11.03 -19.19 -5.02
N LEU A 161 -10.20 -18.48 -4.25
CA LEU A 161 -9.84 -18.89 -2.88
C LEU A 161 -10.96 -18.52 -1.89
N GLU A 162 -11.19 -19.38 -0.90
CA GLU A 162 -12.06 -19.05 0.23
C GLU A 162 -11.47 -17.92 1.08
N LEU A 163 -12.32 -17.15 1.77
CA LEU A 163 -11.91 -15.92 2.46
C LEU A 163 -10.77 -16.16 3.47
N GLU A 164 -10.88 -17.19 4.31
CA GLU A 164 -9.86 -17.48 5.32
C GLU A 164 -8.55 -17.96 4.67
N GLU A 165 -8.63 -18.79 3.63
CA GLU A 165 -7.46 -19.26 2.87
C GLU A 165 -6.73 -18.08 2.22
N PHE A 166 -7.49 -17.19 1.58
CA PHE A 166 -7.00 -15.97 0.96
C PHE A 166 -6.31 -15.06 2.00
N LEU A 167 -6.96 -14.78 3.13
CA LEU A 167 -6.37 -13.92 4.16
C LEU A 167 -5.10 -14.53 4.75
N ARG A 168 -5.09 -15.85 4.99
CA ARG A 168 -3.96 -16.54 5.60
C ARG A 168 -2.75 -16.62 4.67
N TYR A 169 -2.94 -17.02 3.41
CA TYR A 169 -1.82 -17.33 2.52
C TYR A 169 -1.45 -16.19 1.58
N THR A 170 -2.39 -15.33 1.21
CA THR A 170 -2.13 -14.22 0.29
C THR A 170 -1.85 -12.92 1.04
N VAL A 171 -2.67 -12.57 2.05
CA VAL A 171 -2.60 -11.24 2.67
C VAL A 171 -1.73 -11.18 3.92
N SER A 172 -1.81 -12.17 4.81
CA SER A 172 -1.27 -12.11 6.18
C SER A 172 0.20 -11.72 6.28
N GLN A 173 1.04 -12.34 5.45
CA GLN A 173 2.51 -12.26 5.49
C GLN A 173 3.17 -12.65 6.84
N TYR A 174 2.38 -12.97 7.86
CA TYR A 174 2.82 -13.31 9.20
C TYR A 174 3.66 -14.58 9.21
N GLN A 175 4.85 -14.51 9.83
CA GLN A 175 5.86 -15.59 9.89
C GLN A 175 6.37 -16.10 8.54
N VAL A 176 5.99 -15.45 7.43
CA VAL A 176 6.32 -15.88 6.07
C VAL A 176 7.32 -14.93 5.42
N SER A 177 7.02 -13.63 5.40
CA SER A 177 7.90 -12.59 4.85
C SER A 177 8.35 -11.56 5.88
N ASN A 178 7.95 -11.70 7.15
CA ASN A 178 8.21 -10.73 8.23
C ASN A 178 7.70 -9.31 7.93
N THR A 179 6.70 -9.19 7.05
CA THR A 179 6.01 -7.95 6.74
C THR A 179 4.63 -7.89 7.39
N VAL A 180 4.07 -6.69 7.48
CA VAL A 180 2.68 -6.51 7.92
C VAL A 180 1.75 -6.63 6.71
N GLY A 181 0.93 -7.68 6.72
CA GLY A 181 -0.14 -7.88 5.74
C GLY A 181 -1.25 -6.84 5.87
N MET A 182 -1.44 -6.04 4.83
CA MET A 182 -2.49 -5.02 4.72
C MET A 182 -3.55 -5.50 3.71
N TRP A 183 -4.82 -5.46 4.10
CA TRP A 183 -5.92 -5.91 3.27
C TRP A 183 -6.53 -4.76 2.47
N CYS A 184 -6.43 -4.87 1.15
CA CYS A 184 -7.17 -4.07 0.19
C CYS A 184 -8.62 -4.58 0.08
N HIS A 185 -9.41 -4.32 1.13
CA HIS A 185 -10.72 -4.96 1.38
C HIS A 185 -11.70 -4.90 0.19
N TYR A 186 -11.72 -3.79 -0.56
CA TYR A 186 -12.74 -3.56 -1.60
C TYR A 186 -12.64 -4.51 -2.79
N GLY A 187 -11.44 -4.94 -3.16
CA GLY A 187 -11.23 -5.83 -4.28
C GLY A 187 -11.48 -7.30 -3.94
N SER A 188 -11.32 -7.67 -2.67
CA SER A 188 -11.19 -9.08 -2.27
C SER A 188 -12.47 -9.75 -1.81
N TRP A 189 -13.62 -9.07 -1.82
CA TRP A 189 -14.86 -9.69 -1.34
C TRP A 189 -15.48 -10.62 -2.40
N SER A 190 -15.27 -10.32 -3.69
CA SER A 190 -15.79 -11.08 -4.83
C SER A 190 -14.69 -11.43 -5.83
N ASP A 191 -14.96 -12.39 -6.71
CA ASP A 191 -14.14 -12.62 -7.91
C ASP A 191 -14.37 -11.53 -8.98
N GLU A 192 -15.24 -10.57 -8.71
CA GLU A 192 -15.53 -9.40 -9.54
C GLU A 192 -14.71 -8.18 -9.07
N PRO A 193 -14.12 -7.39 -9.98
CA PRO A 193 -13.35 -6.20 -9.62
C PRO A 193 -14.22 -5.05 -9.06
N GLY A 194 -13.74 -4.36 -8.02
CA GLY A 194 -14.05 -2.94 -7.83
C GLY A 194 -15.10 -2.51 -6.80
N TYR A 195 -15.26 -3.16 -5.64
CA TYR A 195 -16.19 -2.66 -4.60
C TYR A 195 -15.59 -1.56 -3.71
N HIS A 196 -15.15 -0.45 -4.31
CA HIS A 196 -14.36 0.62 -3.64
C HIS A 196 -15.06 1.33 -2.46
N HIS A 197 -16.32 1.02 -2.13
CA HIS A 197 -17.17 1.85 -1.26
C HIS A 197 -17.83 1.10 -0.10
N ILE A 198 -17.11 0.20 0.56
CA ILE A 198 -17.66 -0.59 1.68
C ILE A 198 -16.75 -0.49 2.90
N VAL A 199 -17.33 -0.10 4.03
CA VAL A 199 -16.66 -0.17 5.34
C VAL A 199 -16.70 -1.61 5.85
N PRO A 200 -15.57 -2.22 6.28
CA PRO A 200 -15.53 -3.61 6.71
C PRO A 200 -16.51 -3.92 7.86
N LYS A 201 -17.25 -5.02 7.74
CA LYS A 201 -18.17 -5.51 8.79
C LYS A 201 -17.40 -6.12 9.96
N THR A 202 -18.07 -6.30 11.10
CA THR A 202 -17.50 -6.92 12.31
C THR A 202 -16.91 -8.31 12.02
N GLU A 203 -17.61 -9.14 11.25
CA GLU A 203 -17.12 -10.47 10.84
C GLU A 203 -15.81 -10.41 10.04
N HIS A 204 -15.64 -9.40 9.18
CA HIS A 204 -14.40 -9.19 8.43
C HIS A 204 -13.28 -8.68 9.33
N ILE A 205 -13.61 -7.83 10.32
CA ILE A 205 -12.66 -7.37 11.34
C ILE A 205 -12.10 -8.56 12.11
N GLU A 206 -12.97 -9.42 12.61
CA GLU A 206 -12.59 -10.62 13.36
C GLU A 206 -11.75 -11.58 12.51
N MET A 207 -12.16 -11.83 11.26
CA MET A 207 -11.45 -12.73 10.36
C MET A 207 -10.05 -12.21 10.00
N ALA A 208 -9.93 -10.91 9.71
CA ALA A 208 -8.64 -10.29 9.40
C ALA A 208 -7.69 -10.37 10.60
N LEU A 209 -8.15 -9.97 11.79
CA LEU A 209 -7.30 -9.95 12.97
C LEU A 209 -6.88 -11.35 13.42
N ARG A 210 -7.78 -12.34 13.32
CA ARG A 210 -7.47 -13.77 13.55
C ARG A 210 -6.35 -14.27 12.63
N ASN A 211 -6.33 -13.80 11.39
CA ASN A 211 -5.33 -14.17 10.38
C ASN A 211 -4.12 -13.21 10.35
N HIS A 212 -3.90 -12.40 11.39
CA HIS A 212 -2.79 -11.44 11.48
C HIS A 212 -2.76 -10.36 10.38
N VAL A 213 -3.90 -10.12 9.72
CA VAL A 213 -4.08 -9.11 8.69
C VAL A 213 -4.50 -7.78 9.32
N ARG A 214 -4.15 -6.66 8.68
CA ARG A 214 -4.55 -5.29 9.07
C ARG A 214 -5.35 -4.62 7.97
N PHE A 215 -6.22 -3.70 8.33
CA PHE A 215 -6.94 -2.90 7.34
C PHE A 215 -6.16 -1.64 6.98
N TRP A 216 -6.17 -1.34 5.68
CA TRP A 216 -5.87 -0.01 5.17
C TRP A 216 -7.12 0.87 5.32
N ARG A 217 -7.12 1.77 6.31
CA ARG A 217 -8.29 2.63 6.60
C ARG A 217 -8.42 3.75 5.56
N GLN A 218 -9.48 3.71 4.75
CA GLN A 218 -9.71 4.70 3.70
C GLN A 218 -10.52 5.91 4.21
N GLY A 219 -9.82 6.93 4.72
CA GLY A 219 -10.47 8.08 5.36
C GLY A 219 -11.47 8.84 4.49
N ARG A 220 -11.14 9.14 3.21
CA ARG A 220 -11.97 9.97 2.33
C ARG A 220 -13.23 9.25 1.82
N ILE A 221 -13.13 7.95 1.53
CA ILE A 221 -14.26 7.20 0.98
C ILE A 221 -15.20 6.76 2.10
N TRP A 222 -14.65 6.25 3.21
CA TRP A 222 -15.47 5.76 4.32
C TRP A 222 -16.15 6.89 5.10
N SER A 223 -15.65 8.12 5.04
CA SER A 223 -16.33 9.27 5.66
C SER A 223 -17.71 9.58 5.07
N LYS A 224 -18.04 9.03 3.89
CA LYS A 224 -19.40 9.04 3.32
C LYS A 224 -20.39 8.15 4.08
N PHE A 225 -19.89 7.27 4.96
CA PHE A 225 -20.65 6.30 5.76
C PHE A 225 -20.29 6.49 7.24
N PRO A 226 -20.70 7.62 7.86
CA PRO A 226 -20.17 8.04 9.16
C PRO A 226 -20.49 7.06 10.29
N ASP A 227 -21.66 6.43 10.28
CA ASP A 227 -22.08 5.49 11.32
C ASP A 227 -21.29 4.18 11.22
N GLU A 228 -21.12 3.66 10.00
CA GLU A 228 -20.33 2.47 9.73
C GLU A 228 -18.84 2.70 10.03
N LEU A 229 -18.32 3.88 9.68
CA LEU A 229 -16.95 4.27 9.99
C LEU A 229 -16.72 4.37 11.50
N ALA A 230 -17.65 5.01 12.23
CA ALA A 230 -17.57 5.10 13.69
C ALA A 230 -17.67 3.72 14.35
N ARG A 231 -18.48 2.80 13.81
CA ARG A 231 -18.51 1.40 14.23
C ARG A 231 -17.16 0.72 13.98
N PHE A 232 -16.65 0.79 12.75
CA PHE A 232 -15.37 0.21 12.37
C PHE A 232 -14.24 0.70 13.29
N ASP A 233 -14.13 2.02 13.50
CA ASP A 233 -13.08 2.61 14.32
C ASP A 233 -13.16 2.10 15.77
N ARG A 234 -14.37 2.03 16.34
CA ARG A 234 -14.56 1.48 17.69
C ARG A 234 -14.21 0.01 17.80
N GLU A 235 -14.61 -0.82 16.84
CA GLU A 235 -14.44 -2.27 16.88
C GLU A 235 -12.99 -2.66 16.57
N TYR A 236 -12.48 -2.21 15.43
CA TYR A 236 -11.15 -2.57 14.94
C TYR A 236 -10.05 -2.07 15.86
N TYR A 237 -10.04 -0.78 16.23
CA TYR A 237 -8.94 -0.25 17.05
C TYR A 237 -9.00 -0.72 18.51
N ARG A 238 -10.20 -1.01 19.05
CA ARG A 238 -10.32 -1.66 20.36
C ARG A 238 -9.65 -3.03 20.34
N GLU A 239 -9.92 -3.82 19.30
CA GLU A 239 -9.38 -5.17 19.20
C GLU A 239 -7.87 -5.18 18.92
N VAL A 240 -7.38 -4.28 18.07
CA VAL A 240 -5.94 -4.06 17.88
C VAL A 240 -5.25 -3.68 19.21
N ALA A 241 -5.86 -2.81 20.01
CA ALA A 241 -5.32 -2.44 21.32
C ALA A 241 -5.32 -3.61 22.32
N ARG A 242 -6.38 -4.45 22.30
CA ARG A 242 -6.45 -5.68 23.10
C ARG A 242 -5.32 -6.65 22.73
N LEU A 243 -5.16 -6.97 21.44
CA LEU A 243 -4.10 -7.86 20.94
C LEU A 243 -2.70 -7.34 21.28
N ARG A 244 -2.48 -6.03 21.17
CA ARG A 244 -1.20 -5.40 21.57
C ARG A 244 -0.91 -5.59 23.06
N SER A 245 -1.93 -5.41 23.90
CA SER A 245 -1.80 -5.56 25.35
C SER A 245 -1.48 -7.01 25.75
N GLU A 246 -2.05 -7.98 25.04
CA GLU A 246 -1.78 -9.40 25.26
C GLU A 246 -0.38 -9.82 24.82
N ALA A 247 0.11 -9.28 23.70
CA ALA A 247 1.45 -9.55 23.21
C ALA A 247 2.55 -9.03 24.18
N ILE A 248 2.30 -7.93 24.89
CA ILE A 248 3.25 -7.36 25.87
C ILE A 248 3.33 -8.22 27.16
N ARG A 249 2.28 -8.96 27.49
CA ARG A 249 2.22 -9.79 28.70
C ARG A 249 2.83 -11.18 28.53
N ARG A 250 3.16 -11.57 27.30
CA ARG A 250 3.81 -12.84 26.95
C ARG A 250 5.31 -12.63 26.86
#